data_AF-A0A6I9YCY4-F1
#
_entry.id   AF-A0A6I9YCY4-F1
#
_cell.length_a   1.000
_cell.length_b   1.000
_cell.length_c   1.000
_cell.angle_alpha   90.00
_cell.angle_beta   90.00
_cell.angle_gamma   90.00
#
_symmetry.space_group_name_H-M   'P 1'
#
loop_
_entity.id
_entity.type
_entity.pdbx_description
1 polymer ?
#
loop_
_entity_poly.entity_id
_entity_poly.type
_entity_poly.pdbx_seq_one_letter_code
_entity_poly.pdbx_strand_id
1 'polypeptide(L)'
;MKNIFRKLEKHEIQPYEIALVHWENEEISYRRGEGQSKLHRGEILINSELEMDDFILEKFAFSNALCLSVKLAIWEAALDNFVESIQSIPEMLKLRKKLKLSHADVMQKIGELFALRHHINLSSDLLITPDFYWDREHLEQLYDKMHRFLSIDRRVKVVNEKLQQCTELTDLMRNHLNEKHALRLEWMIVILITIEVMFELGRVFF
;
A
#
# COMPACT_ATOMS: atom_id res chain seq x y z
N MET A 1 20.30 12.59 -19.97
CA MET A 1 19.25 11.84 -19.24
C MET A 1 17.83 12.26 -19.64
N LYS A 2 17.42 13.54 -19.54
CA LYS A 2 16.02 13.99 -19.83
C LYS A 2 15.43 13.53 -21.18
N ASN A 3 16.23 13.47 -22.24
CA ASN A 3 15.76 13.03 -23.56
C ASN A 3 15.47 11.51 -23.66
N ILE A 4 16.05 10.70 -22.78
CA ILE A 4 15.83 9.24 -22.75
C ILE A 4 14.54 8.94 -22.01
N PHE A 5 14.35 9.52 -20.81
CA PHE A 5 13.11 9.39 -20.04
C PHE A 5 11.88 9.79 -20.85
N ARG A 6 11.94 10.92 -21.57
CA ARG A 6 10.84 11.39 -22.44
C ARG A 6 10.50 10.45 -23.61
N LYS A 7 11.43 9.58 -24.02
CA LYS A 7 11.15 8.52 -25.01
C LYS A 7 10.53 7.28 -24.37
N LEU A 8 10.93 6.97 -23.14
CA LEU A 8 10.43 5.83 -22.37
C LEU A 8 9.01 6.08 -21.83
N GLU A 9 8.69 7.30 -21.41
CA GLU A 9 7.34 7.72 -20.96
C GLU A 9 6.24 7.33 -21.96
N LYS A 10 6.53 7.36 -23.27
CA LYS A 10 5.57 7.00 -24.32
C LYS A 10 5.16 5.52 -24.31
N HIS A 11 5.92 4.68 -23.61
CA HIS A 11 5.72 3.24 -23.54
C HIS A 11 5.40 2.79 -22.11
N GLU A 12 5.15 3.74 -21.20
CA GLU A 12 4.82 3.43 -19.82
C GLU A 12 3.40 2.85 -19.73
N ILE A 13 3.30 1.69 -19.08
CA ILE A 13 2.03 1.02 -18.82
C ILE A 13 1.69 1.30 -17.36
N GLN A 14 0.52 1.90 -17.11
CA GLN A 14 0.08 2.34 -15.78
C GLN A 14 1.07 3.34 -15.13
N PRO A 15 1.23 4.54 -15.72
CA PRO A 15 2.14 5.55 -15.18
C PRO A 15 1.70 6.02 -13.79
N TYR A 16 2.67 6.21 -12.89
CA TYR A 16 2.44 6.82 -11.59
C TYR A 16 2.30 8.34 -11.72
N GLU A 17 1.67 9.01 -10.74
CA GLU A 17 1.60 10.47 -10.74
C GLU A 17 3.01 11.10 -10.74
N ILE A 18 3.26 12.01 -11.69
CA ILE A 18 4.57 12.61 -11.93
C ILE A 18 5.13 13.30 -10.67
N ALA A 19 4.27 13.93 -9.87
CA ALA A 19 4.68 14.56 -8.61
C ALA A 19 5.19 13.53 -7.60
N LEU A 20 4.57 12.36 -7.53
CA LEU A 20 4.96 11.28 -6.63
C LEU A 20 6.29 10.66 -7.06
N VAL A 21 6.49 10.48 -8.37
CA VAL A 21 7.75 9.97 -8.94
C VAL A 21 8.93 10.92 -8.69
N HIS A 22 8.69 12.23 -8.69
CA HIS A 22 9.74 13.22 -8.38
C HIS A 22 10.05 13.33 -6.89
N TRP A 23 9.09 12.99 -6.03
CA TRP A 23 9.24 13.09 -4.58
C TRP A 23 9.90 11.84 -3.99
N GLU A 24 9.52 10.66 -4.48
CA GLU A 24 10.07 9.37 -4.06
C GLU A 24 11.29 9.00 -4.92
N ASN A 25 12.42 9.69 -4.74
CA ASN A 25 13.68 9.41 -5.43
C ASN A 25 14.71 8.79 -4.48
N GLU A 26 15.39 7.74 -4.94
CA GLU A 26 16.48 7.07 -4.24
C GLU A 26 17.78 7.21 -5.05
N GLU A 27 18.79 7.88 -4.49
CA GLU A 27 20.08 8.09 -5.14
C GLU A 27 21.22 7.52 -4.30
N ILE A 28 22.03 6.64 -4.91
CA ILE A 28 23.21 6.05 -4.26
C ILE A 28 24.44 6.22 -5.15
N SER A 29 25.51 6.71 -4.54
CA SER A 29 26.79 6.91 -5.22
C SER A 29 27.50 5.58 -5.46
N TYR A 30 28.15 5.46 -6.61
CA TYR A 30 29.00 4.31 -6.91
C TYR A 30 30.39 4.76 -7.39
N ARG A 31 31.40 3.96 -7.07
CA ARG A 31 32.77 4.09 -7.58
C ARG A 31 33.25 2.78 -8.16
N ARG A 32 34.22 2.87 -9.06
CA ARG A 32 34.96 1.72 -9.57
C ARG A 32 36.24 1.55 -8.76
N GLY A 33 36.61 0.32 -8.45
CA GLY A 33 37.86 0.00 -7.77
C GLY A 33 38.24 -1.45 -7.93
N GLU A 34 39.45 -1.78 -7.49
CA GLU A 34 39.98 -3.13 -7.52
C GLU A 34 39.31 -4.03 -6.47
N GLY A 35 39.16 -5.31 -6.79
CA GLY A 35 38.56 -6.33 -5.92
C GLY A 35 37.05 -6.51 -6.10
N GLN A 36 36.45 -7.37 -5.28
CA GLN A 36 35.04 -7.76 -5.41
C GLN A 36 34.06 -6.60 -5.17
N SER A 37 33.00 -6.58 -5.97
CA SER A 37 31.91 -5.63 -5.84
C SER A 37 31.20 -5.77 -4.51
N LYS A 38 30.90 -4.64 -3.88
CA LYS A 38 30.29 -4.62 -2.55
C LYS A 38 29.64 -3.29 -2.26
N LEU A 39 28.64 -3.35 -1.38
CA LEU A 39 28.08 -2.17 -0.73
C LEU A 39 28.81 -1.96 0.60
N HIS A 40 29.41 -0.78 0.79
CA HIS A 40 30.08 -0.44 2.04
C HIS A 40 29.75 1.00 2.45
N ARG A 41 29.16 1.17 3.63
CA ARG A 41 28.82 2.49 4.22
C ARG A 41 27.99 3.39 3.28
N GLY A 42 27.06 2.81 2.52
CA GLY A 42 26.18 3.56 1.61
C GLY A 42 26.81 3.95 0.28
N GLU A 43 28.00 3.41 -0.03
CA GLU A 43 28.63 3.57 -1.34
C GLU A 43 28.78 2.21 -2.01
N ILE A 44 28.40 2.15 -3.29
CA ILE A 44 28.56 0.95 -4.12
C ILE A 44 29.96 0.95 -4.71
N LEU A 45 30.76 -0.07 -4.42
CA LEU A 45 32.00 -0.36 -5.11
C LEU A 45 31.72 -1.42 -6.18
N ILE A 46 32.05 -1.10 -7.44
CA ILE A 46 31.96 -2.03 -8.56
C ILE A 46 33.37 -2.39 -9.02
N ASN A 47 33.64 -3.67 -9.16
CA ASN A 47 34.91 -4.19 -9.63
C ASN A 47 35.24 -3.62 -11.03
N SER A 48 36.39 -2.96 -11.14
CA SER A 48 36.89 -2.37 -12.38
C SER A 48 37.48 -3.38 -13.37
N GLU A 49 37.79 -4.59 -12.91
CA GLU A 49 38.47 -5.63 -13.69
C GLU A 49 37.50 -6.60 -14.39
N LEU A 50 36.19 -6.41 -14.20
CA LEU A 50 35.16 -7.27 -14.81
C LEU A 50 35.07 -7.10 -16.31
N GLU A 51 34.71 -8.19 -16.98
CA GLU A 51 34.22 -8.15 -18.35
C GLU A 51 32.94 -7.31 -18.43
N MET A 52 32.63 -6.84 -19.64
CA MET A 52 31.57 -5.84 -19.79
C MET A 52 30.19 -6.37 -19.40
N ASP A 53 29.92 -7.65 -19.67
CA ASP A 53 28.64 -8.27 -19.35
C ASP A 53 28.45 -8.43 -17.84
N ASP A 54 29.46 -8.91 -17.11
CA ASP A 54 29.43 -9.04 -15.66
C ASP A 54 29.28 -7.69 -14.97
N PHE A 55 29.99 -6.66 -15.46
CA PHE A 55 29.84 -5.30 -14.97
C PHE A 55 28.39 -4.78 -15.11
N ILE A 56 27.72 -5.08 -16.23
CA ILE A 56 26.32 -4.69 -16.44
C ILE A 56 25.40 -5.47 -15.49
N LEU A 57 25.64 -6.77 -15.31
CA LEU A 57 24.85 -7.65 -14.45
C LEU A 57 24.92 -7.25 -12.98
N GLU A 58 26.10 -6.89 -12.48
CA GLU A 58 26.24 -6.40 -11.11
C GLU A 58 25.56 -5.04 -10.91
N LYS A 59 25.72 -4.12 -11.87
CA LYS A 59 24.98 -2.85 -11.85
C LYS A 59 23.48 -3.07 -11.86
N PHE A 60 23.01 -4.04 -12.63
CA PHE A 60 21.61 -4.43 -12.66
C PHE A 60 21.16 -4.94 -11.29
N ALA A 61 21.94 -5.78 -10.61
CA ALA A 61 21.60 -6.26 -9.26
C ALA A 61 21.37 -5.13 -8.25
N PHE A 62 22.27 -4.15 -8.20
CA PHE A 62 22.09 -2.97 -7.34
C PHE A 62 20.89 -2.11 -7.76
N SER A 63 20.75 -1.88 -9.07
CA SER A 63 19.68 -1.03 -9.63
C SER A 63 18.30 -1.66 -9.45
N ASN A 64 18.21 -2.99 -9.45
CA ASN A 64 16.98 -3.73 -9.23
C ASN A 64 16.47 -3.56 -7.79
N ALA A 65 17.37 -3.68 -6.80
CA ALA A 65 17.02 -3.41 -5.40
C ALA A 65 16.62 -1.93 -5.16
N LEU A 66 17.30 -0.98 -5.82
CA LEU A 66 16.91 0.44 -5.80
C LEU A 66 15.51 0.67 -6.38
N CYS A 67 15.21 0.05 -7.53
CA CYS A 67 13.90 0.14 -8.16
C CYS A 67 12.79 -0.35 -7.23
N LEU A 68 13.04 -1.43 -6.49
CA LEU A 68 12.10 -1.95 -5.50
C LEU A 68 11.88 -0.95 -4.36
N SER A 69 12.93 -0.27 -3.88
CA SER A 69 12.82 0.77 -2.84
C SER A 69 11.88 1.91 -3.25
N VAL A 70 12.07 2.43 -4.47
CA VAL A 70 11.25 3.53 -5.02
C VAL A 70 9.81 3.08 -5.20
N LYS A 71 9.60 1.87 -5.72
CA LYS A 71 8.24 1.32 -5.89
C LYS A 71 7.53 1.13 -4.56
N LEU A 72 8.25 0.66 -3.53
CA LEU A 72 7.72 0.55 -2.18
C LEU A 72 7.37 1.92 -1.59
N ALA A 73 8.20 2.94 -1.83
CA ALA A 73 7.97 4.29 -1.35
C ALA A 73 6.68 4.91 -1.94
N ILE A 74 6.40 4.67 -3.22
CA ILE A 74 5.14 5.05 -3.86
C ILE A 74 3.93 4.42 -3.15
N TRP A 75 4.02 3.15 -2.75
CA TRP A 75 2.94 2.49 -2.02
C TRP A 75 2.80 2.97 -0.58
N GLU A 76 3.92 3.25 0.08
CA GLU A 76 3.94 3.87 1.41
C GLU A 76 3.20 5.20 1.38
N ALA A 77 3.50 6.07 0.40
CA ALA A 77 2.83 7.35 0.23
C ALA A 77 1.33 7.20 -0.11
N ALA A 78 0.97 6.26 -0.99
CA ALA A 78 -0.43 5.99 -1.31
C ALA A 78 -1.23 5.50 -0.09
N LEU A 79 -0.62 4.65 0.74
CA LEU A 79 -1.22 4.18 1.99
C LEU A 79 -1.33 5.29 3.03
N ASP A 80 -0.31 6.12 3.18
CA ASP A 80 -0.33 7.26 4.11
C ASP A 80 -1.42 8.27 3.73
N ASN A 81 -1.59 8.57 2.45
CA ASN A 81 -2.71 9.38 1.95
C ASN A 81 -4.09 8.76 2.29
N PHE A 82 -4.21 7.44 2.18
CA PHE A 82 -5.44 6.75 2.56
C PHE A 82 -5.70 6.83 4.07
N VAL A 83 -4.66 6.60 4.90
CA VAL A 83 -4.71 6.71 6.36
C VAL A 83 -5.16 8.10 6.79
N GLU A 84 -4.58 9.16 6.22
CA GLU A 84 -4.97 10.55 6.50
C GLU A 84 -6.46 10.78 6.20
N SER A 85 -6.98 10.18 5.12
CA SER A 85 -8.38 10.32 4.74
C SER A 85 -9.38 9.70 5.75
N ILE A 86 -8.94 8.73 6.56
CA ILE A 86 -9.77 8.04 7.57
C ILE A 86 -9.41 8.39 9.01
N GLN A 87 -8.28 9.08 9.25
CA GLN A 87 -7.74 9.37 10.59
C GLN A 87 -8.71 10.14 11.50
N SER A 88 -9.58 10.98 10.93
CA SER A 88 -10.56 11.76 11.70
C SER A 88 -11.72 10.92 12.25
N ILE A 89 -11.95 9.71 11.71
CA ILE A 89 -13.12 8.88 12.02
C ILE A 89 -13.08 8.34 13.46
N PRO A 90 -11.98 7.72 13.94
CA PRO A 90 -11.86 7.30 15.34
C PRO A 90 -12.09 8.45 16.34
N GLU A 91 -11.53 9.63 16.06
CA GLU A 91 -11.68 10.80 16.95
C GLU A 91 -13.14 11.31 16.98
N MET A 92 -13.84 11.30 15.85
CA MET A 92 -15.27 11.61 15.82
C MET A 92 -16.12 10.60 16.61
N LEU A 93 -15.78 9.30 16.52
CA LEU A 93 -16.44 8.24 17.26
C LEU A 93 -16.26 8.41 18.78
N LYS A 94 -15.02 8.68 19.23
CA LYS A 94 -14.68 8.94 20.63
C LYS A 94 -15.46 10.11 21.22
N LEU A 95 -15.68 11.17 20.45
CA LEU A 95 -16.45 12.34 20.87
C LEU A 95 -17.98 12.13 20.83
N ARG A 96 -18.46 10.93 20.50
CA ARG A 96 -19.89 10.61 20.26
C ARG A 96 -20.55 11.59 19.29
N LYS A 97 -19.78 12.18 18.38
CA LYS A 97 -20.32 13.06 17.34
C LYS A 97 -21.01 12.20 16.30
N LYS A 98 -22.14 12.65 15.76
CA LYS A 98 -22.78 11.98 14.62
C LYS A 98 -21.80 12.02 13.44
N LEU A 99 -21.25 10.87 13.08
CA LEU A 99 -20.54 10.69 11.81
C LEU A 99 -21.49 11.08 10.67
N LYS A 100 -21.12 12.12 9.92
CA LYS A 100 -21.79 12.51 8.68
C LYS A 100 -21.27 11.68 7.49
N LEU A 101 -21.05 10.39 7.70
CA LEU A 101 -20.71 9.46 6.62
C LEU A 101 -21.96 8.68 6.26
N SER A 102 -22.33 8.73 4.99
CA SER A 102 -23.35 7.86 4.43
C SER A 102 -22.81 6.44 4.26
N HIS A 103 -23.72 5.48 4.07
CA HIS A 103 -23.33 4.12 3.73
C HIS A 103 -22.52 4.06 2.42
N ALA A 104 -22.83 4.92 1.45
CA ALA A 104 -22.09 5.01 0.20
C ALA A 104 -20.64 5.48 0.43
N ASP A 105 -20.42 6.48 1.29
CA ASP A 105 -19.08 6.99 1.60
C ASP A 105 -18.20 5.91 2.25
N VAL A 106 -18.78 5.12 3.17
CA VAL A 106 -18.05 4.00 3.80
C VAL A 106 -17.73 2.90 2.79
N MET A 107 -18.67 2.56 1.90
CA MET A 107 -18.42 1.59 0.84
C MET A 107 -17.37 2.07 -0.17
N GLN A 108 -17.32 3.37 -0.46
CA GLN A 108 -16.27 3.95 -1.28
C GLN A 108 -14.89 3.77 -0.61
N LYS A 109 -14.77 4.10 0.69
CA LYS A 109 -13.52 3.91 1.45
C LYS A 109 -13.08 2.45 1.53
N ILE A 110 -14.04 1.53 1.69
CA ILE A 110 -13.79 0.08 1.58
C ILE A 110 -13.19 -0.26 0.21
N GLY A 111 -13.81 0.22 -0.87
CA GLY A 111 -13.36 -0.03 -2.24
C GLY A 111 -11.95 0.52 -2.51
N GLU A 112 -11.68 1.75 -2.07
CA GLU A 112 -10.35 2.38 -2.15
C GLU A 112 -9.28 1.54 -1.44
N LEU A 113 -9.57 1.08 -0.21
CA LEU A 113 -8.65 0.22 0.55
C LEU A 113 -8.41 -1.14 -0.13
N PHE A 114 -9.48 -1.76 -0.66
CA PHE A 114 -9.36 -3.03 -1.38
C PHE A 114 -8.55 -2.88 -2.66
N ALA A 115 -8.74 -1.80 -3.41
CA ALA A 115 -7.95 -1.50 -4.60
C ALA A 115 -6.47 -1.34 -4.24
N LEU A 116 -6.16 -0.53 -3.22
CA LEU A 116 -4.79 -0.33 -2.74
C LEU A 116 -4.14 -1.65 -2.30
N ARG A 117 -4.85 -2.44 -1.49
CA ARG A 117 -4.40 -3.78 -1.06
C ARG A 117 -4.17 -4.71 -2.24
N HIS A 118 -5.06 -4.70 -3.23
CA HIS A 118 -4.91 -5.53 -4.42
C HIS A 118 -3.66 -5.14 -5.21
N HIS A 119 -3.40 -3.84 -5.42
CA HIS A 119 -2.20 -3.36 -6.11
C HIS A 119 -0.90 -3.74 -5.41
N ILE A 120 -0.86 -3.60 -4.07
CA ILE A 120 0.29 -4.00 -3.24
C ILE A 120 0.48 -5.51 -3.31
N ASN A 121 -0.58 -6.30 -3.13
CA ASN A 121 -0.50 -7.77 -3.12
C ASN A 121 -0.11 -8.36 -4.48
N LEU A 122 -0.68 -7.86 -5.58
CA LEU A 122 -0.32 -8.32 -6.94
C LEU A 122 1.16 -8.07 -7.24
N SER A 123 1.73 -7.06 -6.62
CA SER A 123 3.13 -6.70 -6.78
C SER A 123 4.02 -7.28 -5.68
N SER A 124 3.46 -8.01 -4.71
CA SER A 124 4.20 -8.65 -3.62
C SER A 124 5.12 -9.75 -4.11
N ASP A 125 4.84 -10.35 -5.26
CA ASP A 125 5.74 -11.30 -5.93
C ASP A 125 7.11 -10.66 -6.23
N LEU A 126 7.19 -9.33 -6.32
CA LEU A 126 8.44 -8.58 -6.50
C LEU A 126 9.24 -8.38 -5.21
N LEU A 127 8.69 -8.73 -4.05
CA LEU A 127 9.36 -8.63 -2.74
C LEU A 127 10.16 -9.90 -2.41
N ILE A 128 9.99 -10.95 -3.20
CA ILE A 128 10.80 -12.16 -3.13
C ILE A 128 12.01 -11.94 -4.04
N THR A 129 13.17 -12.52 -3.68
CA THR A 129 14.34 -12.54 -4.55
C THR A 129 13.94 -13.02 -5.96
N PRO A 130 14.14 -12.20 -7.00
CA PRO A 130 13.71 -12.55 -8.35
C PRO A 130 14.37 -13.83 -8.88
N ASP A 131 13.59 -14.67 -9.57
CA ASP A 131 14.02 -15.91 -10.22
C ASP A 131 15.28 -15.76 -11.10
N PHE A 132 15.49 -14.56 -11.63
CA PHE A 132 16.70 -14.18 -12.37
C PHE A 132 18.00 -14.54 -11.65
N TYR A 133 17.99 -14.55 -10.32
CA TYR A 133 19.16 -14.80 -9.49
C TYR A 133 19.38 -16.28 -9.11
N TRP A 134 18.44 -17.19 -9.42
CA TRP A 134 18.51 -18.59 -8.93
C TRP A 134 19.82 -19.32 -9.27
N ASP A 135 20.33 -19.12 -10.47
CA ASP A 135 21.59 -19.72 -10.93
C ASP A 135 22.80 -18.79 -10.77
N ARG A 136 22.63 -17.65 -10.09
CA ARG A 136 23.58 -16.53 -10.06
C ARG A 136 23.83 -16.03 -8.63
N GLU A 137 24.32 -16.93 -7.77
CA GLU A 137 24.55 -16.68 -6.35
C GLU A 137 25.34 -15.38 -6.07
N HIS A 138 26.37 -15.07 -6.88
CA HIS A 138 27.12 -13.82 -6.73
C HIS A 138 26.26 -12.56 -6.86
N LEU A 139 25.37 -12.53 -7.87
CA LEU A 139 24.46 -11.39 -8.09
C LEU A 139 23.37 -11.33 -7.03
N GLU A 140 22.87 -12.49 -6.59
CA GLU A 140 21.93 -12.60 -5.48
C GLU A 140 22.50 -11.94 -4.22
N GLN A 141 23.75 -12.25 -3.87
CA GLN A 141 24.41 -11.66 -2.70
C GLN A 141 24.53 -10.13 -2.77
N LEU A 142 24.73 -9.56 -3.97
CA LEU A 142 24.76 -8.10 -4.15
C LEU A 142 23.37 -7.48 -4.01
N TYR A 143 22.37 -8.10 -4.64
CA TYR A 143 20.97 -7.70 -4.53
C TYR A 143 20.52 -7.73 -3.07
N ASP A 144 20.77 -8.83 -2.36
CA ASP A 144 20.43 -9.04 -0.96
C ASP A 144 21.07 -8.03 -0.01
N LYS A 145 22.35 -7.71 -0.23
CA LYS A 145 23.06 -6.70 0.57
C LYS A 145 22.42 -5.33 0.39
N MET A 146 22.04 -5.00 -0.84
CA MET A 146 21.36 -3.76 -1.17
C MET A 146 19.94 -3.71 -0.61
N HIS A 147 19.18 -4.80 -0.76
CA HIS A 147 17.85 -4.99 -0.21
C HIS A 147 17.82 -4.79 1.32
N ARG A 148 18.78 -5.41 2.02
CA ARG A 148 18.97 -5.25 3.46
C ARG A 148 19.36 -3.82 3.85
N PHE A 149 20.26 -3.20 3.08
CA PHE A 149 20.67 -1.81 3.32
C PHE A 149 19.49 -0.84 3.21
N LEU A 150 18.63 -1.03 2.21
CA LEU A 150 17.40 -0.25 2.00
C LEU A 150 16.27 -0.62 2.96
N SER A 151 16.48 -1.60 3.86
CA SER A 151 15.52 -2.05 4.87
C SER A 151 14.16 -2.45 4.30
N ILE A 152 14.15 -3.04 3.09
CA ILE A 152 12.92 -3.36 2.36
C ILE A 152 11.98 -4.25 3.18
N ASP A 153 12.47 -5.35 3.76
CA ASP A 153 11.65 -6.25 4.59
C ASP A 153 10.93 -5.55 5.74
N ARG A 154 11.65 -4.66 6.44
CA ARG A 154 11.10 -3.90 7.55
C ARG A 154 10.02 -2.93 7.06
N ARG A 155 10.27 -2.24 5.95
CA ARG A 155 9.33 -1.29 5.35
C ARG A 155 8.05 -1.98 4.89
N VAL A 156 8.18 -3.11 4.19
CA VAL A 156 7.06 -3.98 3.80
C VAL A 156 6.23 -4.40 5.01
N LYS A 157 6.89 -4.79 6.10
CA LYS A 157 6.19 -5.15 7.34
C LYS A 157 5.34 -4.00 7.89
N VAL A 158 5.90 -2.78 7.93
CA VAL A 158 5.17 -1.58 8.38
C VAL A 158 3.98 -1.28 7.48
N VAL A 159 4.13 -1.38 6.16
CA VAL A 159 3.04 -1.20 5.20
C VAL A 159 1.91 -2.20 5.46
N ASN A 160 2.24 -3.49 5.64
CA ASN A 160 1.27 -4.54 5.93
C ASN A 160 0.54 -4.31 7.27
N GLU A 161 1.25 -3.87 8.31
CA GLU A 161 0.65 -3.52 9.61
C GLU A 161 -0.33 -2.34 9.48
N LYS A 162 0.05 -1.27 8.77
CA LYS A 162 -0.82 -0.12 8.50
C LYS A 162 -2.06 -0.53 7.70
N LEU A 163 -1.89 -1.37 6.68
CA LEU A 163 -2.99 -1.87 5.84
C LEU A 163 -3.99 -2.71 6.67
N GLN A 164 -3.49 -3.53 7.58
CA GLN A 164 -4.29 -4.31 8.51
C GLN A 164 -5.11 -3.40 9.44
N GLN A 165 -4.48 -2.38 10.04
CA GLN A 165 -5.18 -1.40 10.88
C GLN A 165 -6.28 -0.65 10.12
N CYS A 166 -6.01 -0.27 8.87
CA CYS A 166 -7.01 0.35 8.00
C CYS A 166 -8.20 -0.58 7.74
N THR A 167 -7.93 -1.87 7.53
CA THR A 167 -8.97 -2.88 7.31
C THR A 167 -9.85 -3.01 8.54
N GLU A 168 -9.25 -3.13 9.73
CA GLU A 168 -9.96 -3.22 11.00
C GLU A 168 -10.85 -2.00 11.26
N LEU A 169 -10.33 -0.78 11.03
CA LEU A 169 -11.11 0.45 11.18
C LEU A 169 -12.29 0.49 10.20
N THR A 170 -12.06 0.08 8.96
CA THR A 170 -13.10 0.09 7.94
C THR A 170 -14.19 -0.94 8.24
N ASP A 171 -13.83 -2.11 8.78
CA ASP A 171 -14.80 -3.12 9.24
C ASP A 171 -15.63 -2.61 10.43
N LEU A 172 -15.01 -1.91 11.37
CA LEU A 172 -15.73 -1.26 12.48
C LEU A 172 -16.75 -0.23 11.95
N MET A 173 -16.37 0.58 10.96
CA MET A 173 -17.28 1.54 10.33
C MET A 173 -18.48 0.85 9.68
N ARG A 174 -18.23 -0.24 8.93
CA ARG A 174 -19.28 -1.04 8.29
C ARG A 174 -20.24 -1.64 9.31
N ASN A 175 -19.72 -2.23 10.39
CA ASN A 175 -20.53 -2.83 11.45
C ASN A 175 -21.41 -1.79 12.15
N HIS A 176 -20.86 -0.62 12.47
CA HIS A 176 -21.63 0.47 13.09
C HIS A 176 -22.79 0.98 12.22
N LEU A 177 -22.62 1.00 10.90
CA LEU A 177 -23.71 1.33 9.98
C LEU A 177 -24.78 0.24 9.95
N ASN A 178 -24.37 -1.03 9.89
CA ASN A 178 -25.30 -2.17 9.90
C ASN A 178 -26.16 -2.18 11.17
N GLU A 179 -25.58 -1.90 12.34
CA GLU A 179 -26.32 -1.76 13.60
C GLU A 179 -27.39 -0.66 13.53
N LYS A 180 -27.05 0.53 12.99
CA LYS A 180 -28.04 1.61 12.81
C LYS A 180 -29.17 1.22 11.86
N HIS A 181 -28.86 0.48 10.80
CA HIS A 181 -29.87 -0.02 9.87
C HIS A 181 -30.77 -1.07 10.54
N ALA A 182 -30.21 -2.00 11.30
CA ALA A 182 -30.94 -3.01 12.06
C ALA A 182 -31.88 -2.37 13.09
N LEU A 183 -31.39 -1.40 13.88
CA LEU A 183 -32.21 -0.65 14.85
C LEU A 183 -33.38 0.07 14.20
N ARG A 184 -33.19 0.65 13.00
CA ARG A 184 -34.29 1.30 12.27
C ARG A 184 -35.37 0.30 11.85
N LEU A 185 -34.96 -0.87 11.39
CA LEU A 185 -35.88 -1.95 11.01
C LEU A 185 -36.62 -2.48 12.24
N GLU A 186 -35.93 -2.64 13.36
CA GLU A 186 -36.53 -3.04 14.64
C GLU A 186 -37.60 -2.03 15.09
N TRP A 187 -37.30 -0.73 15.07
CA TRP A 187 -38.28 0.31 15.40
C TRP A 187 -39.50 0.30 14.47
N MET A 188 -39.30 0.04 13.17
CA MET A 188 -40.41 -0.08 12.22
C MET A 188 -41.33 -1.26 12.58
N ILE A 189 -40.77 -2.40 12.97
CA ILE A 189 -41.55 -3.57 13.41
C ILE A 189 -42.35 -3.25 14.68
N VAL A 190 -41.72 -2.64 15.68
CA VAL A 190 -42.40 -2.27 16.95
C VAL A 190 -43.58 -1.33 16.68
N ILE A 191 -43.40 -0.33 15.79
CA ILE A 191 -44.48 0.59 15.40
C ILE A 191 -45.63 -0.17 14.71
N LEU A 192 -45.32 -1.07 13.77
CA LEU A 192 -46.34 -1.87 13.06
C LEU A 192 -47.16 -2.73 14.02
N ILE A 193 -46.51 -3.42 14.97
CA ILE A 193 -47.19 -4.23 15.98
C ILE A 193 -48.07 -3.35 16.88
N THR A 194 -47.58 -2.18 17.27
CA THR A 194 -48.32 -1.24 18.12
C THR A 194 -49.61 -0.78 17.42
N ILE A 195 -49.53 -0.45 16.13
CA ILE A 195 -50.69 -0.05 15.33
C ILE A 195 -51.73 -1.18 15.24
N GLU A 196 -51.28 -2.42 15.00
CA GLU A 196 -52.15 -3.60 14.94
C GLU A 196 -52.92 -3.80 16.25
N VAL A 197 -52.21 -3.75 17.38
CA VAL A 197 -52.83 -3.89 18.71
C VAL A 197 -53.84 -2.77 18.98
N MET A 198 -53.55 -1.53 18.57
CA MET A 198 -54.49 -0.42 18.73
C MET A 198 -55.78 -0.61 17.91
N PHE A 199 -55.68 -1.14 16.68
CA PHE A 199 -56.86 -1.45 15.87
C PHE A 199 -57.72 -2.56 16.50
N GLU A 200 -57.08 -3.63 16.97
CA GLU A 200 -57.81 -4.74 17.59
C GLU A 200 -58.50 -4.30 18.90
N LEU A 201 -57.84 -3.49 19.72
CA LEU A 201 -58.47 -2.89 20.90
C LEU A 201 -59.64 -1.98 20.51
N GLY A 202 -59.47 -1.11 19.52
CA GLY A 202 -60.55 -0.26 19.00
C GLY A 202 -61.78 -1.06 18.56
N ARG A 203 -61.57 -2.20 17.91
CA ARG A 203 -62.63 -3.13 17.48
C ARG A 203 -63.31 -3.86 18.64
N VAL A 204 -62.60 -4.15 19.72
CA VAL A 204 -63.19 -4.79 20.90
C VAL A 204 -64.01 -3.79 21.73
N PHE A 205 -63.60 -2.53 21.76
CA PHE A 205 -64.29 -1.48 22.54
C PHE A 205 -65.46 -0.79 21.81
N PHE A 206 -65.54 -0.88 20.47
CA PHE A 206 -66.59 -0.25 19.65
C PHE A 206 -67.33 -1.28 18.80
#